data_AF-A0A1Z8ABY5-F1
#
_entry.id   AF-A0A1Z8ABY5-F1
#
_cell.length_a   1.000
_cell.length_b   1.000
_cell.length_c   1.000
_cell.angle_alpha   90.00
_cell.angle_beta   90.00
_cell.angle_gamma   90.00
#
_symmetry.space_group_name_H-M   'P 1'
#
loop_
_entity.id
_entity.type
_entity.pdbx_description
1 polymer ?
#
loop_
_entity_poly.entity_id
_entity_poly.type
_entity_poly.pdbx_seq_one_letter_code
_entity_poly.pdbx_strand_id
1 'polypeptide(L)'
;MSTDKTTYSMILCSLMSQSCGQQEIKQKDFFQESGIATGTWSRIMRGQAHFQIEDVRSACRILNCSVGELTSKADRMQVQLDKKEGVKVVSKEDLKSEGSPAGALIAGAALAFLLLRLSK
;
A
#
# COMPACT_ATOMS: atom_id res chain seq x y z
N MET A 1 12.13 -11.61 16.62
CA MET A 1 12.13 -10.92 15.31
C MET A 1 10.69 -10.90 14.87
N SER A 2 10.02 -9.75 14.90
CA SER A 2 8.63 -9.66 14.46
C SER A 2 8.62 -9.81 12.94
N THR A 3 8.18 -10.96 12.43
CA THR A 3 8.08 -11.22 10.98
C THR A 3 6.81 -10.56 10.47
N ASP A 4 6.77 -9.24 10.57
CA ASP A 4 5.62 -8.46 10.20
C ASP A 4 5.39 -8.58 8.68
N LYS A 5 4.14 -8.80 8.29
CA LYS A 5 3.79 -9.08 6.89
C LYS A 5 2.99 -7.92 6.31
N THR A 6 3.25 -7.61 5.04
CA THR A 6 2.47 -6.65 4.26
C THR A 6 2.24 -7.17 2.85
N THR A 7 1.33 -6.55 2.10
CA THR A 7 1.10 -6.88 0.69
C THR A 7 1.53 -5.74 -0.21
N TYR A 8 1.84 -6.06 -1.47
CA TYR A 8 2.18 -5.06 -2.47
C TYR A 8 1.04 -4.04 -2.66
N SER A 9 -0.21 -4.49 -2.64
CA SER A 9 -1.39 -3.60 -2.71
C SER A 9 -1.44 -2.61 -1.55
N MET A 10 -1.03 -3.01 -0.34
CA MET A 10 -0.98 -2.10 0.82
C MET A 10 0.10 -1.04 0.64
N ILE A 11 1.28 -1.42 0.12
CA ILE A 11 2.35 -0.46 -0.19
C ILE A 11 1.86 0.58 -1.20
N LEU A 12 1.23 0.14 -2.30
CA LEU A 12 0.65 1.04 -3.30
C LEU A 12 -0.38 1.97 -2.68
N CYS A 13 -1.27 1.45 -1.84
CA CYS A 13 -2.33 2.22 -1.18
C CYS A 13 -1.76 3.30 -0.25
N SER A 14 -0.72 2.97 0.52
CA SER A 14 -0.01 3.93 1.35
C SER A 14 0.75 4.98 0.52
N LEU A 15 1.40 4.59 -0.57
CA LEU A 15 2.09 5.53 -1.48
C LEU A 15 1.11 6.50 -2.16
N MET A 16 -0.05 6.02 -2.58
CA MET A 16 -1.13 6.87 -3.10
C MET A 16 -1.64 7.83 -2.02
N SER A 17 -1.86 7.35 -0.80
CA SER A 17 -2.28 8.20 0.34
C SER A 17 -1.27 9.31 0.63
N GLN A 18 0.03 8.97 0.61
CA GLN A 18 1.10 9.93 0.80
C GLN A 18 1.14 10.95 -0.34
N SER A 19 0.96 10.50 -1.59
CA SER A 19 0.92 11.39 -2.76
C SER A 19 -0.27 12.36 -2.68
N CYS A 20 -1.44 11.90 -2.24
CA CYS A 20 -2.59 12.79 -1.98
C CYS A 20 -2.22 13.86 -0.94
N GLY A 21 -1.59 13.47 0.17
CA GLY A 21 -1.16 14.40 1.20
C GLY A 21 -0.13 15.43 0.72
N GLN A 22 0.81 15.01 -0.14
CA GLN A 22 1.81 15.90 -0.74
C GLN A 22 1.23 16.88 -1.76
N GLN A 23 0.13 16.50 -2.42
CA GLN A 23 -0.55 17.32 -3.44
C GLN A 23 -1.76 18.07 -2.87
N GLU A 24 -1.96 18.05 -1.55
CA GLU A 24 -3.12 18.64 -0.85
C GLU A 24 -4.49 18.15 -1.39
N ILE A 25 -4.52 16.96 -2.00
CA ILE A 25 -5.73 16.32 -2.50
C ILE A 25 -6.46 15.70 -1.32
N LYS A 26 -7.72 16.13 -1.11
CA LYS A 26 -8.56 15.52 -0.06
C LYS A 26 -8.88 14.09 -0.45
N GLN A 27 -8.79 13.16 0.51
CA GLN A 27 -9.10 11.75 0.24
C GLN A 27 -10.51 11.54 -0.32
N LYS A 28 -11.49 12.35 0.10
CA LYS A 28 -12.84 12.30 -0.45
C LYS A 28 -12.86 12.53 -1.96
N ASP A 29 -12.13 13.55 -2.42
CA ASP A 29 -12.06 13.93 -3.82
C ASP A 29 -11.28 12.88 -4.61
N PHE A 30 -10.20 12.34 -4.04
CA PHE A 30 -9.48 11.21 -4.61
C PHE A 30 -10.37 9.98 -4.81
N PHE A 31 -11.17 9.57 -3.82
CA PHE A 31 -12.07 8.42 -3.96
C PHE A 31 -13.17 8.67 -4.99
N GLN A 32 -13.72 9.89 -5.02
CA GLN A 32 -14.76 10.27 -5.97
C GLN A 32 -14.23 10.27 -7.41
N GLU A 33 -13.04 10.82 -7.65
CA GLU A 33 -12.47 10.91 -8.99
C GLU A 33 -11.84 9.60 -9.45
N SER A 34 -11.26 8.82 -8.54
CA SER A 34 -10.61 7.55 -8.90
C SER A 34 -11.61 6.44 -9.20
N GLY A 35 -12.85 6.57 -8.71
CA GLY A 35 -13.87 5.53 -8.74
C GLY A 35 -13.61 4.40 -7.74
N ILE A 36 -12.55 4.50 -6.93
CA ILE A 36 -12.21 3.47 -5.94
C ILE A 36 -13.11 3.65 -4.71
N ALA A 37 -13.98 2.67 -4.47
CA ALA A 37 -14.83 2.66 -3.29
C ALA A 37 -14.00 2.63 -2.00
N THR A 38 -14.37 3.45 -1.01
CA THR A 38 -13.73 3.50 0.32
C THR A 38 -13.71 2.13 1.02
N GLY A 39 -14.74 1.31 0.84
CA GLY A 39 -14.80 -0.06 1.35
C GLY A 39 -13.79 -1.00 0.67
N THR A 40 -13.51 -0.81 -0.61
CA THR A 40 -12.45 -1.54 -1.32
C THR A 40 -11.08 -1.08 -0.85
N TRP A 41 -10.85 0.23 -0.74
CA TRP A 41 -9.62 0.80 -0.18
C TRP A 41 -9.31 0.27 1.22
N SER A 42 -10.31 0.27 2.10
CA SER A 42 -10.17 -0.23 3.47
C SER A 42 -9.83 -1.73 3.53
N ARG A 43 -10.40 -2.54 2.63
CA ARG A 43 -10.06 -3.96 2.50
C ARG A 43 -8.64 -4.16 1.97
N ILE A 44 -8.20 -3.34 1.01
CA ILE A 44 -6.83 -3.37 0.49
C ILE A 44 -5.83 -3.03 1.61
N MET A 45 -6.09 -1.99 2.39
CA MET A 45 -5.25 -1.60 3.53
C MET A 45 -5.15 -2.64 4.65
N ARG A 46 -6.04 -3.64 4.65
CA ARG A 46 -6.00 -4.80 5.56
C ARG A 46 -5.43 -6.06 4.90
N GLY A 47 -4.90 -5.97 3.67
CA GLY A 47 -4.41 -7.12 2.90
C GLY A 47 -5.52 -8.08 2.44
N GLN A 48 -6.79 -7.66 2.47
CA GLN A 48 -7.94 -8.51 2.14
C GLN A 48 -8.35 -8.45 0.66
N ALA A 49 -7.88 -7.44 -0.07
CA ALA A 49 -8.20 -7.19 -1.48
C ALA A 49 -6.97 -6.69 -2.25
N HIS A 50 -7.08 -6.67 -3.58
CA HIS A 50 -6.04 -6.18 -4.49
C HIS A 50 -6.61 -5.09 -5.39
N PHE A 51 -5.73 -4.23 -5.89
CA PHE A 51 -6.08 -3.32 -6.97
C PHE A 51 -6.16 -4.05 -8.30
N GLN A 52 -7.10 -3.65 -9.13
CA GLN A 52 -7.02 -3.92 -10.56
C GLN A 52 -6.11 -2.88 -11.22
N ILE A 53 -5.54 -3.21 -12.38
CA ILE A 53 -4.64 -2.28 -13.08
C ILE A 53 -5.35 -0.97 -13.45
N GLU A 54 -6.64 -1.03 -13.77
CA GLU A 54 -7.46 0.16 -14.05
C GLU A 54 -7.65 1.05 -12.82
N ASP A 55 -7.76 0.48 -11.62
CA ASP A 55 -7.80 1.25 -10.37
C ASP A 55 -6.49 2.04 -10.18
N VAL A 56 -5.36 1.37 -10.41
CA VAL A 56 -4.03 1.98 -10.31
C VAL A 56 -3.85 3.08 -11.35
N ARG A 57 -4.26 2.82 -12.60
CA ARG A 57 -4.20 3.79 -13.70
C ARG A 57 -5.06 5.03 -13.39
N SER A 58 -6.29 4.82 -12.91
CA SER A 58 -7.21 5.90 -12.54
C SER A 58 -6.64 6.76 -11.40
N ALA A 59 -6.13 6.12 -10.34
CA ALA A 59 -5.46 6.80 -9.24
C ALA A 59 -4.24 7.62 -9.70
N CYS A 60 -3.39 7.04 -10.56
CA CYS A 60 -2.21 7.71 -11.10
C CYS A 60 -2.57 8.97 -11.91
N ARG A 61 -3.69 8.94 -12.66
CA ARG A 61 -4.19 10.11 -13.41
C ARG A 61 -4.48 11.30 -12.49
N ILE A 62 -5.09 11.05 -11.34
CA ILE A 62 -5.44 12.09 -10.35
C ILE A 62 -4.19 12.59 -9.64
N LEU A 63 -3.27 11.68 -9.33
CA LEU A 63 -2.00 11.96 -8.68
C LEU A 63 -0.94 12.54 -9.63
N ASN A 64 -1.29 12.82 -10.89
CA ASN A 64 -0.39 13.33 -11.92
C ASN A 64 0.94 12.56 -12.01
N CYS A 65 0.88 11.24 -11.90
CA CYS A 65 2.04 10.36 -12.04
C CYS A 65 1.75 9.23 -13.02
N SER A 66 2.80 8.58 -13.49
CA SER A 66 2.67 7.37 -14.29
C SER A 66 2.55 6.13 -13.40
N VAL A 67 1.87 5.10 -13.91
CA VAL A 67 1.82 3.79 -13.24
C VAL A 67 3.23 3.25 -13.00
N GLY A 68 4.14 3.43 -13.97
CA GLY A 68 5.53 3.00 -13.87
C GLY A 68 6.30 3.69 -12.74
N GLU A 69 6.09 4.99 -12.52
CA GLU A 69 6.70 5.70 -11.39
C GLU A 69 6.16 5.20 -10.05
N LEU A 70 4.85 4.96 -9.96
CA LEU A 70 4.22 4.47 -8.74
C LEU A 70 4.70 3.06 -8.40
N THR A 71 4.74 2.14 -9.37
CA THR A 71 5.22 0.78 -9.15
C THR A 71 6.71 0.75 -8.86
N SER A 72 7.52 1.54 -9.56
CA SER A 72 8.96 1.64 -9.27
C SER A 72 9.23 2.14 -7.85
N LYS A 73 8.40 3.06 -7.33
CA LYS A 73 8.47 3.48 -5.92
C LYS A 73 8.07 2.33 -4.99
N ALA A 74 7.00 1.60 -5.30
CA ALA A 74 6.56 0.46 -4.51
C ALA A 74 7.61 -0.66 -4.46
N ASP A 75 8.28 -0.96 -5.56
CA ASP A 75 9.37 -1.94 -5.63
C ASP A 75 10.55 -1.54 -4.72
N ARG A 76 10.94 -0.26 -4.75
CA ARG A 76 11.99 0.27 -3.85
C ARG A 76 11.57 0.17 -2.39
N MET A 77 10.33 0.51 -2.08
CA MET A 77 9.79 0.43 -0.72
C MET A 77 9.72 -1.00 -0.21
N GLN A 78 9.33 -1.96 -1.06
CA GLN A 78 9.35 -3.38 -0.73
C GLN A 78 10.76 -3.83 -0.32
N VAL A 79 11.78 -3.50 -1.11
CA VAL A 79 13.18 -3.86 -0.79
C VAL A 79 13.64 -3.20 0.52
N GLN A 80 13.23 -1.95 0.76
CA GLN A 80 13.61 -1.24 1.98
C GLN A 80 12.89 -1.76 3.23
N LEU A 81 11.61 -2.11 3.13
CA LEU A 81 10.83 -2.70 4.21
C LEU A 81 11.44 -4.03 4.66
N ASP A 82 11.83 -4.88 3.71
CA ASP A 82 12.48 -6.16 4.01
C ASP A 82 13.85 -5.94 4.68
N LYS A 83 14.69 -5.06 4.11
CA LYS A 83 16.07 -4.85 4.59
C LYS A 83 16.19 -4.07 5.89
N LYS A 84 15.34 -3.05 6.11
CA LYS A 84 15.50 -2.11 7.24
C LYS A 84 14.56 -2.40 8.40
N GLU A 85 13.37 -2.91 8.10
CA GLU A 85 12.30 -3.08 9.10
C GLU A 85 11.97 -4.56 9.33
N GLY A 86 12.56 -5.48 8.54
CA GLY A 86 12.30 -6.92 8.64
C GLY A 86 10.89 -7.30 8.20
N VAL A 87 10.25 -6.45 7.39
CA VAL A 87 8.86 -6.60 6.94
C VAL A 87 8.84 -7.33 5.61
N LYS A 88 8.21 -8.51 5.59
CA LYS A 88 8.13 -9.32 4.38
C LYS A 88 6.90 -8.97 3.56
N VAL A 89 7.10 -8.67 2.29
CA VAL A 89 6.00 -8.50 1.32
C VAL A 89 5.57 -9.88 0.84
N VAL A 90 4.30 -10.22 1.06
CA VAL A 90 3.72 -11.54 0.77
C VAL A 90 2.46 -11.43 -0.08
N SER A 91 2.05 -12.54 -0.70
CA SER A 91 0.77 -12.62 -1.41
C SER A 91 -0.41 -12.78 -0.44
N LYS A 92 -1.64 -12.61 -0.91
CA LYS A 92 -2.83 -12.77 -0.07
C LYS A 92 -3.05 -14.23 0.33
N GLU A 93 -2.63 -15.15 -0.52
CA GLU A 93 -2.66 -16.59 -0.30
C GLU A 93 -1.75 -16.95 0.88
N ASP A 94 -0.56 -16.33 0.94
CA ASP A 94 0.39 -16.50 2.04
C ASP A 94 -0.10 -15.90 3.37
N LEU A 95 -0.99 -14.90 3.31
CA LEU A 95 -1.65 -14.33 4.50
C LEU A 95 -2.73 -15.24 5.08
N LYS A 96 -3.38 -16.08 4.24
CA LYS A 96 -4.45 -16.99 4.67
C LYS A 96 -3.97 -18.38 5.05
N SER A 97 -2.80 -18.80 4.55
CA SER A 97 -2.32 -20.17 4.66
C SER A 97 -1.67 -20.52 6.01
N GLU A 98 -1.38 -19.55 6.88
CA GLU A 98 -0.71 -19.80 8.15
C GLU A 98 -1.63 -19.59 9.36
N GLY A 99 -2.26 -20.68 9.81
CA GLY A 99 -2.82 -20.80 11.16
C GLY A 99 -1.74 -20.99 12.24
N SER A 100 -0.72 -20.14 12.31
CA SER A 100 0.27 -20.14 13.42
C SER A 100 0.97 -18.79 13.63
N PRO A 101 1.43 -18.49 14.87
CA PRO A 101 1.44 -17.15 15.47
C PRO A 101 2.73 -16.33 15.21
N ALA A 102 3.24 -16.27 13.98
CA ALA A 102 4.59 -15.74 13.73
C ALA A 102 4.71 -14.46 12.87
N GLY A 103 3.60 -13.80 12.52
CA GLY A 103 3.67 -12.51 11.84
C GLY A 103 2.38 -11.72 11.94
N ALA A 104 2.40 -10.60 12.67
CA ALA A 104 1.29 -9.68 12.68
C ALA A 104 1.22 -8.97 11.31
N LEU A 105 0.03 -8.92 10.71
CA LEU A 105 -0.19 -8.11 9.52
C LEU A 105 -0.05 -6.64 9.95
N ILE A 106 0.87 -5.90 9.34
CA ILE A 106 1.08 -4.49 9.73
C ILE A 106 -0.22 -3.72 9.45
N ALA A 107 -0.78 -3.15 10.51
CA ALA A 107 -1.92 -2.26 10.37
C ALA A 107 -1.57 -1.11 9.41
N GLY A 108 -2.47 -0.76 8.49
CA GLY A 108 -2.17 0.19 7.42
C GLY A 108 -1.61 1.55 7.89
N ALA A 109 -1.92 2.00 9.11
CA ALA A 109 -1.33 3.19 9.71
C ALA A 109 0.16 3.03 10.08
N ALA A 110 0.55 1.87 10.61
CA ALA A 110 1.95 1.56 10.90
C ALA A 110 2.76 1.40 9.59
N LEU A 111 2.15 0.84 8.54
CA LEU A 111 2.78 0.78 7.21
C LEU A 111 3.00 2.18 6.64
N ALA A 112 2.00 3.06 6.74
CA ALA A 112 2.12 4.45 6.28
C ALA A 112 3.24 5.19 7.01
N PHE A 113 3.38 4.99 8.33
CA PHE A 113 4.47 5.57 9.11
C PHE A 113 5.86 5.06 8.68
N LEU A 114 6.00 3.74 8.48
CA LEU A 114 7.24 3.14 8.01
C LEU A 114 7.63 3.65 6.63
N LEU A 115 6.68 3.72 5.69
CA LEU A 115 6.93 4.23 4.35
C LEU A 115 7.31 5.72 4.34
N LEU A 116 6.69 6.54 5.20
CA LEU A 116 7.09 7.94 5.38
C LEU A 116 8.52 8.07 5.90
N ARG A 117 8.91 7.21 6.85
CA ARG A 117 10.27 7.18 7.41
C ARG A 117 11.31 6.73 6.37
N LEU A 118 10.94 5.78 5.53
CA LEU A 118 11.79 5.23 4.47
C LEU A 118 11.91 6.14 3.23
N SER A 119 10.92 7.01 3.02
CA SER A 119 10.91 8.01 1.94
C SER A 119 11.77 9.24 2.24
N LYS A 120 12.35 9.34 3.44
CA LYS A 120 13.17 10.45 3.92
C LYS A 120 14.65 10.08 3.87
#